data_AF-A0A0L0G7I6-F1
#
_entry.id   AF-A0A0L0G7I6-F1
#
_cell.length_a   1.000
_cell.length_b   1.000
_cell.length_c   1.000
_cell.angle_alpha   90.00
_cell.angle_beta   90.00
_cell.angle_gamma   90.00
#
_symmetry.space_group_name_H-M   'P 1'
#
loop_
_entity.id
_entity.type
_entity.pdbx_description
1 polymer ?
#
loop_
_entity_poly.entity_id
_entity_poly.type
_entity_poly.pdbx_seq_one_letter_code
_entity_poly.pdbx_strand_id
1 'polypeptide(L)'
;MPPLQRYLNKVTSTTPPLQRYLRNSISTPIPTTSPLQRYLCNVTSTTSPVQRYLYNATCTTLPVQRYLYNATFTTLTLQRHLYNACFFCCACLSVTFCPRARLLLPDHRVPRVGTLWSCVHSCILASVMCVDKLADIITTAPREAQRHIKSTSPPDHWPTAGHVEVRDMVLTYGTHLPPVVDGISFTCLPGEKIGIVGTTGAGKSSIVLGLLRLLELSSGSVLIDGVDVALLGTHDLRSRLTVLSQDPFFFSGKLRRNLDPCSVHSDDEIWTALVRTQLFELIHALPQQLDSHITHTGTPFSAGQLQLLSLARAMLSDHRVVLMDEPTASVDAMTDALIQRAIRVHFQAATVIQISHRLDTVVDSDRIIVMDNGRIVEQGSPTTLLQDTASLFYGLVHQFGAELIHRSEAEAVGEYTGHPAVIDGTPVKSTQ
;
A
#
# COMPACT_ATOMS: atom_id res chain seq x y z
N MET A 1 -59.03 16.71 -5.32
CA MET A 1 -57.64 16.60 -5.81
C MET A 1 -56.77 16.02 -4.72
N PRO A 2 -55.77 15.20 -5.08
CA PRO A 2 -55.25 14.14 -4.23
C PRO A 2 -54.48 14.66 -3.00
N PRO A 3 -54.33 13.78 -1.99
CA PRO A 3 -53.76 14.06 -0.69
C PRO A 3 -52.24 13.89 -0.68
N LEU A 4 -51.58 14.66 0.17
CA LEU A 4 -50.19 14.47 0.56
C LEU A 4 -50.06 13.30 1.55
N GLN A 5 -48.93 12.60 1.41
CA GLN A 5 -48.26 11.71 2.36
C GLN A 5 -48.84 10.31 2.61
N ARG A 6 -48.11 9.32 2.09
CA ARG A 6 -47.63 8.12 2.80
C ARG A 6 -46.79 7.29 1.84
N TYR A 7 -45.49 7.17 2.10
CA TYR A 7 -44.70 6.05 1.56
C TYR A 7 -44.28 5.13 2.70
N LEU A 8 -44.83 3.92 2.62
CA LEU A 8 -44.51 2.71 3.35
C LEU A 8 -43.52 1.89 2.50
N ASN A 9 -42.51 1.35 3.19
CA ASN A 9 -41.80 0.09 3.00
C ASN A 9 -40.97 -0.16 1.71
N LYS A 10 -39.68 -0.48 1.88
CA LYS A 10 -39.11 -1.86 1.89
C LYS A 10 -37.61 -1.81 1.52
N VAL A 11 -36.70 -2.05 2.47
CA VAL A 11 -35.46 -2.80 2.18
C VAL A 11 -35.20 -3.76 3.34
N THR A 12 -34.98 -5.01 2.95
CA THR A 12 -34.76 -6.22 3.73
C THR A 12 -33.31 -6.33 4.24
N SER A 13 -33.11 -6.82 5.46
CA SER A 13 -31.81 -7.41 5.88
C SER A 13 -32.03 -8.84 6.38
N THR A 14 -31.35 -9.79 5.75
CA THR A 14 -31.24 -11.18 6.17
C THR A 14 -30.04 -11.37 7.09
N THR A 15 -30.26 -12.06 8.21
CA THR A 15 -29.22 -12.65 9.08
C THR A 15 -29.62 -14.10 9.36
N PRO A 16 -28.71 -15.07 9.24
CA PRO A 16 -28.77 -16.32 9.99
C PRO A 16 -27.83 -16.30 11.21
N PRO A 17 -28.02 -17.22 12.17
CA PRO A 17 -27.86 -16.95 13.59
C PRO A 17 -26.62 -17.61 14.22
N LEU A 18 -26.14 -17.07 15.33
CA LEU A 18 -25.48 -17.89 16.36
C LEU A 18 -26.18 -17.71 17.71
N GLN A 19 -26.43 -18.86 18.34
CA GLN A 19 -27.33 -19.08 19.46
C GLN A 19 -26.76 -18.65 20.81
N ARG A 20 -27.65 -17.98 21.57
CA ARG A 20 -28.00 -18.19 22.99
C ARG A 20 -26.99 -18.96 23.85
N TYR A 21 -26.38 -18.27 24.81
CA TYR A 21 -26.50 -18.62 26.23
C TYR A 21 -26.37 -17.38 27.14
N LEU A 22 -27.31 -17.29 28.08
CA LEU A 22 -27.37 -16.48 29.31
C LEU A 22 -27.81 -15.00 29.23
N ARG A 23 -29.13 -14.85 29.41
CA ARG A 23 -29.88 -13.69 29.91
C ARG A 23 -29.33 -13.16 31.25
N ASN A 24 -29.23 -11.83 31.39
CA ASN A 24 -30.10 -11.02 32.27
C ASN A 24 -29.56 -9.58 32.39
N SER A 25 -30.23 -8.66 31.70
CA SER A 25 -30.60 -7.28 32.11
C SER A 25 -30.60 -6.32 30.92
N ILE A 26 -31.56 -5.39 30.98
CA ILE A 26 -32.19 -4.68 29.88
C ILE A 26 -31.26 -3.64 29.22
N SER A 27 -31.12 -3.65 27.89
CA SER A 27 -30.69 -2.48 27.12
C SER A 27 -31.51 -2.36 25.84
N THR A 28 -32.34 -1.33 25.78
CA THR A 28 -32.97 -0.82 24.56
C THR A 28 -31.90 -0.18 23.66
N PRO A 29 -31.72 -0.60 22.40
CA PRO A 29 -30.91 0.14 21.44
C PRO A 29 -31.82 1.13 20.68
N ILE A 30 -31.48 2.42 20.71
CA ILE A 30 -31.99 3.40 19.74
C ILE A 30 -30.82 3.78 18.82
N PRO A 31 -30.91 3.53 17.50
CA PRO A 31 -29.93 4.00 16.54
C PRO A 31 -30.26 5.44 16.14
N THR A 32 -29.25 6.31 16.00
CA THR A 32 -29.39 7.54 15.23
C THR A 32 -28.42 7.53 14.06
N THR A 33 -28.94 7.06 12.93
CA THR A 33 -28.46 7.41 11.59
C THR A 33 -29.40 8.47 11.04
N SER A 34 -28.91 9.70 10.82
CA SER A 34 -29.47 10.61 9.81
C SER A 34 -28.36 11.51 9.25
N PRO A 35 -28.46 11.88 7.95
CA PRO A 35 -27.36 12.44 7.18
C PRO A 35 -27.23 13.94 7.43
N LEU A 36 -26.07 14.42 7.86
CA LEU A 36 -25.85 15.86 7.97
C LEU A 36 -25.55 16.46 6.59
N GLN A 37 -26.43 17.37 6.18
CA GLN A 37 -26.26 18.27 5.04
C GLN A 37 -24.99 19.13 5.17
N ARG A 38 -24.39 19.43 4.02
CA ARG A 38 -22.97 19.75 3.81
C ARG A 38 -22.53 21.20 4.08
N TYR A 39 -23.25 22.02 4.83
CA TYR A 39 -22.80 23.39 5.09
C TYR A 39 -22.99 23.82 6.55
N LEU A 40 -21.92 24.40 7.11
CA LEU A 40 -21.79 25.05 8.42
C LEU A 40 -21.67 24.12 9.65
N CYS A 41 -20.50 23.52 9.88
CA CYS A 41 -19.96 23.25 11.22
C CYS A 41 -18.44 23.06 11.15
N ASN A 42 -17.67 23.84 11.94
CA ASN A 42 -16.19 23.82 11.96
C ASN A 42 -15.60 22.76 12.93
N VAL A 43 -16.40 21.87 13.52
CA VAL A 43 -15.97 20.84 14.48
C VAL A 43 -16.93 19.65 14.45
N THR A 44 -16.42 18.41 14.42
CA THR A 44 -17.20 17.18 14.70
C THR A 44 -16.46 16.27 15.68
N SER A 45 -17.18 15.62 16.59
CA SER A 45 -16.66 14.59 17.51
C SER A 45 -17.52 13.32 17.41
N THR A 46 -16.88 12.15 17.41
CA THR A 46 -17.54 10.84 17.39
C THR A 46 -17.10 10.01 18.59
N THR A 47 -18.07 9.50 19.36
CA THR A 47 -17.86 8.59 20.50
C THR A 47 -18.55 7.25 20.22
N SER A 48 -17.75 6.18 20.11
CA SER A 48 -18.23 4.80 20.03
C SER A 48 -18.23 4.16 21.43
N PRO A 49 -19.32 3.53 21.90
CA PRO A 49 -19.32 2.83 23.18
C PRO A 49 -18.82 1.38 23.02
N VAL A 50 -17.66 1.05 23.59
CA VAL A 50 -17.14 -0.33 23.65
C VAL A 50 -17.55 -0.99 24.99
N GLN A 51 -18.01 -2.24 24.94
CA GLN A 51 -18.48 -3.02 26.11
C GLN A 51 -17.33 -3.47 27.03
N ARG A 52 -17.66 -3.58 28.33
CA ARG A 52 -16.74 -3.65 29.49
C ARG A 52 -15.79 -4.86 29.63
N TYR A 53 -15.88 -5.89 28.79
CA TYR A 53 -15.13 -7.14 29.01
C TYR A 53 -13.90 -7.36 28.09
N LEU A 54 -13.54 -6.38 27.25
CA LEU A 54 -12.38 -6.44 26.33
C LEU A 54 -11.13 -5.68 26.82
N TYR A 55 -10.97 -5.51 28.14
CA TYR A 55 -9.97 -4.61 28.73
C TYR A 55 -8.53 -5.17 28.87
N ASN A 56 -8.15 -6.26 28.19
CA ASN A 56 -6.78 -6.80 28.31
C ASN A 56 -5.81 -6.44 27.18
N ALA A 57 -6.24 -5.76 26.13
CA ALA A 57 -5.41 -4.93 25.23
C ALA A 57 -6.23 -4.66 23.96
N THR A 58 -6.70 -3.43 23.77
CA THR A 58 -7.12 -2.98 22.44
C THR A 58 -6.59 -1.57 22.21
N CYS A 59 -5.67 -1.45 21.25
CA CYS A 59 -5.21 -0.20 20.68
C CYS A 59 -6.01 0.00 19.38
N THR A 60 -6.88 1.01 19.31
CA THR A 60 -7.51 1.42 18.06
C THR A 60 -6.71 2.54 17.43
N THR A 61 -5.78 2.18 16.55
CA THR A 61 -5.13 3.12 15.63
C THR A 61 -6.06 3.35 14.44
N LEU A 62 -6.84 4.43 14.46
CA LEU A 62 -7.37 5.01 13.22
C LEU A 62 -6.29 5.93 12.63
N PRO A 63 -5.79 5.68 11.41
CA PRO A 63 -4.84 6.58 10.78
C PRO A 63 -5.62 7.78 10.23
N VAL A 64 -5.52 8.94 10.88
CA VAL A 64 -6.01 10.20 10.30
C VAL A 64 -4.82 10.98 9.78
N GLN A 65 -4.79 11.20 8.46
CA GLN A 65 -3.75 11.95 7.78
C GLN A 65 -3.80 13.45 8.16
N ARG A 66 -2.62 14.03 8.37
CA ARG A 66 -2.38 15.32 9.06
C ARG A 66 -2.83 16.60 8.35
N TYR A 67 -3.39 16.56 7.14
CA TYR A 67 -3.51 17.77 6.29
C TYR A 67 -4.93 18.33 6.08
N LEU A 68 -5.95 17.85 6.82
CA LEU A 68 -7.35 18.29 6.59
C LEU A 68 -7.97 19.17 7.68
N TYR A 69 -7.25 19.49 8.76
CA TYR A 69 -7.86 20.18 9.92
C TYR A 69 -6.88 21.16 10.57
N ASN A 70 -7.32 22.40 10.85
CA ASN A 70 -6.52 23.40 11.56
C ASN A 70 -6.32 23.05 13.06
N ALA A 71 -7.02 22.04 13.57
CA ALA A 71 -6.73 21.36 14.84
C ALA A 71 -7.41 19.99 14.84
N THR A 72 -6.68 18.93 15.20
CA THR A 72 -7.23 17.60 15.52
C THR A 72 -6.92 17.27 16.98
N PHE A 73 -7.96 17.05 17.79
CA PHE A 73 -7.82 16.47 19.12
C PHE A 73 -7.88 14.94 19.00
N THR A 74 -6.77 14.27 19.24
CA THR A 74 -6.75 12.83 19.49
C THR A 74 -7.20 12.60 20.94
N THR A 75 -8.40 12.07 21.11
CA THR A 75 -8.84 11.53 22.40
C THR A 75 -8.11 10.22 22.66
N LEU A 76 -6.91 10.31 23.26
CA LEU A 76 -6.32 9.19 23.98
C LEU A 76 -7.34 8.76 25.04
N THR A 77 -7.73 7.49 25.03
CA THR A 77 -8.50 6.87 26.10
C THR A 77 -7.64 6.86 27.37
N LEU A 78 -7.67 7.98 28.10
CA LEU A 78 -7.15 8.07 29.45
C LEU A 78 -7.88 7.01 30.30
N GLN A 79 -7.11 6.25 31.09
CA GLN A 79 -7.67 5.38 32.12
C GLN A 79 -8.75 6.12 32.91
N ARG A 80 -9.82 5.41 33.30
CA ARG A 80 -11.05 6.00 33.90
C ARG A 80 -10.77 6.94 35.09
N HIS A 81 -9.66 6.77 35.80
CA HIS A 81 -9.22 7.66 36.88
C HIS A 81 -8.75 9.04 36.40
N LEU A 82 -8.11 9.11 35.24
CA LEU A 82 -7.66 10.36 34.61
C LEU A 82 -8.82 11.06 33.85
N TYR A 83 -9.80 10.30 33.36
CA TYR A 83 -11.02 10.87 32.78
C TYR A 83 -11.84 11.64 33.82
N ASN A 84 -11.95 11.11 35.04
CA ASN A 84 -12.62 11.82 36.14
C ASN A 84 -11.89 13.13 36.48
N ALA A 85 -10.55 13.16 36.44
CA ALA A 85 -9.76 14.37 36.72
C ALA A 85 -9.89 15.42 35.60
N CYS A 86 -9.82 15.00 34.33
CA CYS A 86 -9.91 15.90 33.18
C CYS A 86 -11.34 16.42 32.97
N PHE A 87 -12.36 15.57 33.19
CA PHE A 87 -13.77 15.98 33.15
C PHE A 87 -14.12 16.90 34.33
N PHE A 88 -13.59 16.66 35.53
CA PHE A 88 -13.69 17.63 36.63
C PHE A 88 -13.06 18.97 36.22
N CYS A 89 -11.91 18.94 35.56
CA CYS A 89 -11.24 20.17 35.16
C CYS A 89 -11.97 20.99 34.10
N CYS A 90 -12.48 20.34 33.05
CA CYS A 90 -13.29 21.02 32.04
C CYS A 90 -14.67 21.46 32.60
N ALA A 91 -15.29 20.67 33.48
CA ALA A 91 -16.53 21.06 34.16
C ALA A 91 -16.30 22.25 35.11
N CYS A 92 -15.15 22.31 35.78
CA CYS A 92 -14.81 23.43 36.62
C CYS A 92 -14.44 24.69 35.84
N LEU A 93 -13.75 24.57 34.70
CA LEU A 93 -13.51 25.69 33.79
C LEU A 93 -14.82 26.24 33.21
N SER A 94 -15.78 25.39 32.83
CA SER A 94 -17.09 25.83 32.33
C SER A 94 -17.97 26.47 33.41
N VAL A 95 -17.92 25.99 34.66
CA VAL A 95 -18.57 26.65 35.81
C VAL A 95 -17.91 27.99 36.17
N THR A 96 -16.60 28.15 35.90
CA THR A 96 -15.88 29.39 36.20
C THR A 96 -16.08 30.47 35.13
N PHE A 97 -16.31 30.08 33.87
CA PHE A 97 -16.45 31.01 32.73
C PHE A 97 -17.86 31.20 32.18
N CYS A 98 -18.87 30.41 32.58
CA CYS A 98 -20.24 30.58 32.11
C CYS A 98 -21.07 31.44 33.10
N PRO A 99 -21.40 32.71 32.78
CA PRO A 99 -22.13 33.58 33.70
C PRO A 99 -23.59 33.14 33.95
N ARG A 100 -24.13 32.22 33.12
CA ARG A 100 -25.50 31.69 33.25
C ARG A 100 -25.64 30.48 34.18
N ALA A 101 -24.55 29.83 34.60
CA ALA A 101 -24.59 28.70 35.55
C ALA A 101 -24.57 29.14 37.04
N ARG A 102 -24.89 30.41 37.32
CA ARG A 102 -24.83 31.01 38.66
C ARG A 102 -26.01 30.70 39.58
N LEU A 103 -27.03 29.99 39.09
CA LEU A 103 -28.37 30.00 39.70
C LEU A 103 -28.78 28.73 40.47
N LEU A 104 -27.93 27.69 40.57
CA LEU A 104 -28.38 26.41 41.16
C LEU A 104 -27.38 25.71 42.11
N LEU A 105 -26.42 26.41 42.71
CA LEU A 105 -25.60 25.81 43.79
C LEU A 105 -25.50 26.75 45.00
N PRO A 106 -25.81 26.26 46.22
CA PRO A 106 -25.76 27.04 47.44
C PRO A 106 -24.31 27.36 47.85
N ASP A 107 -24.15 28.45 48.60
CA ASP A 107 -22.91 29.09 49.09
C ASP A 107 -21.85 28.13 49.67
N HIS A 108 -21.12 27.43 48.80
CA HIS A 108 -19.82 26.87 49.13
C HIS A 108 -18.75 27.53 48.27
N ARG A 109 -17.91 28.33 48.93
CA ARG A 109 -16.65 28.87 48.41
C ARG A 109 -15.73 27.71 48.01
N VAL A 110 -15.95 27.10 46.85
CA VAL A 110 -14.94 26.26 46.21
C VAL A 110 -13.78 27.21 45.87
N PRO A 111 -12.56 27.01 46.41
CA PRO A 111 -11.46 27.91 46.11
C PRO A 111 -11.14 27.77 44.62
N ARG A 112 -11.57 28.76 43.82
CA ARG A 112 -11.33 28.83 42.36
C ARG A 112 -9.86 28.60 42.01
N VAL A 113 -8.94 28.94 42.93
CA VAL A 113 -7.51 28.69 42.85
C VAL A 113 -7.15 27.20 42.90
N GLY A 114 -7.76 26.41 43.80
CA GLY A 114 -7.45 24.98 43.95
C GLY A 114 -7.90 24.16 42.75
N THR A 115 -9.02 24.54 42.15
CA THR A 115 -9.54 23.90 40.94
C THR A 115 -8.73 24.27 39.70
N LEU A 116 -8.38 25.55 39.53
CA LEU A 116 -7.46 25.99 38.47
C LEU A 116 -6.10 25.29 38.61
N TRP A 117 -5.57 25.19 39.84
CA TRP A 117 -4.34 24.47 40.14
C TRP A 117 -4.40 22.99 39.75
N SER A 118 -5.50 22.29 40.06
CA SER A 118 -5.66 20.89 39.64
C SER A 118 -5.66 20.71 38.11
N CYS A 119 -6.17 21.69 37.37
CA CYS A 119 -6.17 21.65 35.90
C CYS A 119 -4.80 21.93 35.32
N VAL A 120 -4.13 22.95 35.83
CA VAL A 120 -2.74 23.24 35.46
C VAL A 120 -1.85 22.04 35.77
N HIS A 121 -1.99 21.45 36.95
CA HIS A 121 -1.23 20.26 37.35
C HIS A 121 -1.53 19.05 36.45
N SER A 122 -2.81 18.77 36.13
CA SER A 122 -3.17 17.69 35.22
C SER A 122 -2.64 17.91 33.79
N CYS A 123 -2.66 19.14 33.29
CA CYS A 123 -2.09 19.47 31.98
C CYS A 123 -0.55 19.31 31.96
N ILE A 124 0.12 19.71 33.04
CA ILE A 124 1.58 19.53 33.19
C ILE A 124 1.91 18.04 33.20
N LEU A 125 1.22 17.24 34.01
CA LEU A 125 1.46 15.78 34.06
C LEU A 125 1.22 15.12 32.70
N ALA A 126 0.15 15.48 31.98
CA ALA A 126 -0.10 14.96 30.64
C ALA A 126 1.03 15.33 29.65
N SER A 127 1.55 16.55 29.75
CA SER A 127 2.68 17.00 28.92
C SER A 127 3.95 16.23 29.23
N VAL A 128 4.24 15.98 30.52
CA VAL A 128 5.37 15.16 30.97
C VAL A 128 5.25 13.73 30.45
N MET A 129 4.07 13.10 30.56
CA MET A 129 3.84 11.76 30.02
C MET A 129 4.04 11.69 28.50
N CYS A 130 3.68 12.73 27.75
CA CYS A 130 3.96 12.80 26.31
C CYS A 130 5.46 12.88 26.04
N VAL A 131 6.21 13.68 26.80
CA VAL A 131 7.67 13.78 26.67
C VAL A 131 8.34 12.46 27.03
N ASP A 132 7.94 11.81 28.12
CA ASP A 132 8.45 10.50 28.53
C ASP A 132 8.20 9.45 27.46
N LYS A 133 7.00 9.44 26.86
CA LYS A 133 6.67 8.52 25.78
C LYS A 133 7.47 8.78 24.50
N LEU A 134 7.73 10.05 24.17
CA LEU A 134 8.60 10.39 23.04
C LEU A 134 10.05 9.98 23.31
N ALA A 135 10.54 10.20 24.53
CA ALA A 135 11.87 9.79 24.95
C ALA A 135 12.03 8.27 24.91
N ASP A 136 11.02 7.53 25.38
CA ASP A 136 10.96 6.08 25.29
C ASP A 136 11.05 5.64 23.82
N ILE A 137 10.19 6.15 22.92
CA ILE A 137 10.25 5.81 21.49
C ILE A 137 11.63 6.11 20.87
N ILE A 138 12.24 7.26 21.18
CA ILE A 138 13.54 7.65 20.61
C ILE A 138 14.67 6.71 21.07
N THR A 139 14.54 6.15 22.27
CA THR A 139 15.58 5.34 22.92
C THR A 139 15.39 3.84 22.72
N THR A 140 14.15 3.33 22.71
CA THR A 140 13.83 1.90 22.68
C THR A 140 13.36 1.40 21.32
N ALA A 141 12.86 2.27 20.43
CA ALA A 141 12.39 1.81 19.13
C ALA A 141 13.54 1.21 18.31
N PRO A 142 13.33 0.02 17.69
CA PRO A 142 14.30 -0.56 16.78
C PRO A 142 14.65 0.45 15.69
N ARG A 143 15.95 0.65 15.47
CA ARG A 143 16.44 1.52 14.41
C ARG A 143 16.72 0.69 13.17
N GLU A 144 16.30 1.20 12.03
CA GLU A 144 16.72 0.69 10.74
C GLU A 144 18.24 0.83 10.58
N ALA A 145 18.83 -0.02 9.73
CA ALA A 145 20.23 0.09 9.35
C ALA A 145 20.58 1.50 8.81
N GLN A 146 21.85 1.87 8.92
CA GLN A 146 22.33 3.20 8.52
C GLN A 146 22.00 3.48 7.05
N ARG A 147 21.59 4.72 6.76
CA ARG A 147 21.21 5.13 5.40
C ARG A 147 22.39 5.16 4.44
N HIS A 148 23.53 5.63 4.91
CA HIS A 148 24.76 5.74 4.13
C HIS A 148 25.92 5.17 4.92
N ILE A 149 26.74 4.34 4.28
CA ILE A 149 27.94 3.75 4.90
C ILE A 149 29.13 4.01 3.98
N LYS A 150 29.94 5.03 4.31
CA LYS A 150 31.04 5.49 3.44
C LYS A 150 32.08 4.42 3.14
N SER A 151 32.32 3.49 4.07
CA SER A 151 33.33 2.44 3.91
C SER A 151 32.94 1.34 2.93
N THR A 152 31.64 1.17 2.67
CA THR A 152 31.07 0.08 1.85
C THR A 152 30.20 0.60 0.73
N SER A 153 30.18 1.91 0.49
CA SER A 153 29.38 2.51 -0.58
C SER A 153 29.87 1.98 -1.94
N PRO A 154 28.96 1.50 -2.80
CA PRO A 154 29.34 0.95 -4.08
C PRO A 154 29.72 2.09 -5.04
N PRO A 155 30.38 1.78 -6.17
CA PRO A 155 30.69 2.79 -7.19
C PRO A 155 29.44 3.53 -7.70
N ASP A 156 29.61 4.75 -8.19
CA ASP A 156 28.49 5.60 -8.67
C ASP A 156 27.70 5.00 -9.85
N HIS A 157 28.23 4.00 -10.54
CA HIS A 157 27.59 3.30 -11.66
C HIS A 157 27.09 1.90 -11.29
N TRP A 158 27.10 1.55 -10.00
CA TRP A 158 26.51 0.33 -9.50
C TRP A 158 24.98 0.47 -9.35
N PRO A 159 24.20 -0.58 -9.62
CA PRO A 159 24.60 -1.81 -10.31
C PRO A 159 24.79 -1.57 -11.81
N THR A 160 25.77 -2.23 -12.41
CA THR A 160 26.15 -2.06 -13.82
C THR A 160 25.45 -3.08 -14.71
N ALA A 161 25.42 -4.34 -14.30
CA ALA A 161 24.80 -5.42 -15.04
C ALA A 161 23.40 -5.75 -14.49
N GLY A 162 23.21 -5.66 -13.17
CA GLY A 162 21.96 -6.04 -12.52
C GLY A 162 21.83 -7.55 -12.29
N HIS A 163 22.95 -8.25 -12.12
CA HIS A 163 22.94 -9.65 -11.67
C HIS A 163 22.51 -9.72 -10.20
N VAL A 164 21.41 -10.42 -9.91
CA VAL A 164 20.91 -10.59 -8.54
C VAL A 164 21.12 -12.04 -8.12
N GLU A 165 21.69 -12.27 -6.95
CA GLU A 165 21.92 -13.60 -6.41
C GLU A 165 21.39 -13.68 -4.98
N VAL A 166 20.45 -14.60 -4.77
CA VAL A 166 19.85 -14.89 -3.47
C VAL A 166 20.36 -16.25 -3.01
N ARG A 167 20.99 -16.28 -1.82
CA ARG A 167 21.57 -17.49 -1.23
C ARG A 167 20.95 -17.77 0.13
N ASP A 168 20.26 -18.89 0.25
CA ASP A 168 19.67 -19.45 1.47
C ASP A 168 18.89 -18.41 2.28
N MET A 169 18.14 -17.55 1.58
CA MET A 169 17.41 -16.44 2.18
C MET A 169 16.34 -16.98 3.13
N VAL A 170 16.41 -16.52 4.37
CA VAL A 170 15.37 -16.73 5.39
C VAL A 170 14.86 -15.38 5.86
N LEU A 171 13.53 -15.21 5.88
CA LEU A 171 12.87 -13.99 6.34
C LEU A 171 11.85 -14.32 7.42
N THR A 172 11.84 -13.54 8.51
CA THR A 172 10.88 -13.65 9.61
C THR A 172 10.34 -12.27 9.98
N TYR A 173 9.01 -12.09 10.05
CA TYR A 173 8.41 -10.81 10.49
C TYR A 173 8.62 -10.50 11.97
N GLY A 174 8.97 -11.50 12.77
CA GLY A 174 9.31 -11.34 14.18
C GLY A 174 10.10 -12.55 14.65
N THR A 175 10.98 -12.33 15.64
CA THR A 175 11.87 -13.36 16.19
C THR A 175 11.15 -14.59 16.75
N HIS A 176 9.89 -14.44 17.14
CA HIS A 176 9.04 -15.51 17.69
C HIS A 176 8.10 -16.14 16.65
N LEU A 177 8.09 -15.63 15.42
CA LEU A 177 7.23 -16.12 14.35
C LEU A 177 8.00 -17.11 13.46
N PRO A 178 7.30 -18.08 12.85
CA PRO A 178 7.92 -18.94 11.85
C PRO A 178 8.43 -18.13 10.65
N PRO A 179 9.43 -18.65 9.92
CA PRO A 179 9.91 -18.02 8.70
C PRO A 179 8.81 -17.95 7.64
N VAL A 180 8.67 -16.79 7.01
CA VAL A 180 7.77 -16.59 5.85
C VAL A 180 8.43 -17.00 4.55
N VAL A 181 9.77 -16.89 4.49
CA VAL A 181 10.62 -17.42 3.44
C VAL A 181 11.70 -18.23 4.13
N ASP A 182 11.94 -19.45 3.67
CA ASP A 182 12.71 -20.46 4.39
C ASP A 182 13.76 -21.13 3.49
N GLY A 183 14.95 -20.51 3.43
CA GLY A 183 16.13 -21.09 2.78
C GLY A 183 16.06 -21.09 1.26
N ILE A 184 15.51 -20.03 0.67
CA ILE A 184 15.37 -19.95 -0.80
C ILE A 184 16.68 -19.50 -1.45
N SER A 185 17.01 -20.12 -2.58
CA SER A 185 18.20 -19.81 -3.37
C SER A 185 17.84 -19.69 -4.84
N PHE A 186 18.21 -18.57 -5.48
CA PHE A 186 18.04 -18.36 -6.92
C PHE A 186 18.92 -17.23 -7.41
N THR A 187 19.21 -17.22 -8.71
CA THR A 187 19.97 -16.18 -9.39
C THR A 187 19.09 -15.53 -10.45
N CYS A 188 19.28 -14.25 -10.73
CA CYS A 188 18.70 -13.52 -11.85
C CYS A 188 19.85 -13.00 -12.71
N LEU A 189 19.94 -13.46 -13.94
CA LEU A 189 20.96 -13.01 -14.89
C LEU A 189 20.69 -11.56 -15.31
N PRO A 190 21.73 -10.80 -15.71
CA PRO A 190 21.56 -9.45 -16.25
C PRO A 190 20.53 -9.40 -17.38
N GLY A 191 19.50 -8.56 -17.24
CA GLY A 191 18.44 -8.39 -18.24
C GLY A 191 17.41 -9.52 -18.26
N GLU A 192 17.53 -10.53 -17.39
CA GLU A 192 16.55 -11.61 -17.27
C GLU A 192 15.27 -11.12 -16.59
N LYS A 193 14.14 -11.56 -17.10
CA LYS A 193 12.82 -11.34 -16.53
C LYS A 193 12.35 -12.60 -15.83
N ILE A 194 12.22 -12.54 -14.52
CA ILE A 194 11.76 -13.65 -13.69
C ILE A 194 10.39 -13.36 -13.13
N GLY A 195 9.48 -14.30 -13.33
CA GLY A 195 8.17 -14.31 -12.72
C GLY A 195 8.13 -15.18 -11.47
N ILE A 196 7.65 -14.65 -10.35
CA ILE A 196 7.45 -15.40 -9.10
C ILE A 196 5.96 -15.63 -8.90
N VAL A 197 5.56 -16.90 -8.88
CA VAL A 197 4.17 -17.35 -8.74
C VAL A 197 4.02 -18.32 -7.58
N GLY A 198 2.78 -18.55 -7.16
CA GLY A 198 2.48 -19.42 -6.01
C GLY A 198 1.21 -18.99 -5.30
N THR A 199 0.72 -19.86 -4.43
CA THR A 199 -0.50 -19.63 -3.65
C THR A 199 -0.40 -18.37 -2.77
N THR A 200 -1.55 -17.82 -2.37
CA THR A 200 -1.60 -16.73 -1.39
C THR A 200 -0.96 -17.21 -0.09
N GLY A 201 -0.04 -16.41 0.48
CA GLY A 201 0.70 -16.78 1.68
C GLY A 201 2.00 -17.55 1.45
N ALA A 202 2.37 -17.86 0.19
CA ALA A 202 3.63 -18.56 -0.12
C ALA A 202 4.91 -17.73 0.13
N GLY A 203 4.80 -16.46 0.55
CA GLY A 203 5.95 -15.60 0.88
C GLY A 203 6.48 -14.71 -0.24
N LYS A 204 5.86 -14.71 -1.43
CA LYS A 204 6.30 -13.95 -2.62
C LYS A 204 6.62 -12.47 -2.35
N SER A 205 5.66 -11.68 -1.90
CA SER A 205 5.86 -10.24 -1.61
C SER A 205 6.90 -9.99 -0.51
N SER A 206 7.12 -10.97 0.38
CA SER A 206 8.18 -10.87 1.40
C SER A 206 9.57 -10.89 0.78
N ILE A 207 9.77 -11.54 -0.38
CA ILE A 207 11.03 -11.50 -1.12
C ILE A 207 11.37 -10.06 -1.51
N VAL A 208 10.42 -9.30 -2.06
CA VAL A 208 10.64 -7.89 -2.44
C VAL A 208 11.01 -7.05 -1.21
N LEU A 209 10.36 -7.28 -0.06
CA LEU A 209 10.72 -6.62 1.19
C LEU A 209 12.14 -6.97 1.65
N GLY A 210 12.58 -8.21 1.48
CA GLY A 210 13.94 -8.67 1.75
C GLY A 210 14.98 -8.03 0.83
N LEU A 211 14.70 -7.99 -0.48
CA LEU A 211 15.57 -7.36 -1.49
C LEU A 211 15.74 -5.85 -1.24
N LEU A 212 14.69 -5.17 -0.75
CA LEU A 212 14.74 -3.76 -0.36
C LEU A 212 15.31 -3.54 1.04
N ARG A 213 15.64 -4.61 1.78
CA ARG A 213 16.01 -4.58 3.20
C ARG A 213 15.01 -3.80 4.05
N LEU A 214 13.73 -3.87 3.72
CA LEU A 214 12.63 -3.41 4.59
C LEU A 214 12.33 -4.46 5.66
N LEU A 215 12.59 -5.73 5.32
CA LEU A 215 12.67 -6.85 6.23
C LEU A 215 14.10 -7.39 6.16
N GLU A 216 14.84 -7.34 7.27
CA GLU A 216 16.21 -7.86 7.30
C GLU A 216 16.21 -9.39 7.27
N LEU A 217 17.24 -9.97 6.65
CA LEU A 217 17.42 -11.41 6.55
C LEU A 217 17.74 -12.00 7.92
N SER A 218 17.04 -13.07 8.29
CA SER A 218 17.35 -13.86 9.49
C SER A 218 18.58 -14.73 9.26
N SER A 219 18.75 -15.24 8.04
CA SER A 219 19.95 -15.92 7.55
C SER A 219 20.02 -15.86 6.02
N GLY A 220 21.17 -16.24 5.47
CA GLY A 220 21.43 -16.17 4.03
C GLY A 220 22.05 -14.84 3.62
N SER A 221 22.11 -14.59 2.31
CA SER A 221 22.65 -13.34 1.75
C SER A 221 21.98 -13.00 0.41
N VAL A 222 22.00 -11.71 0.07
CA VAL A 222 21.57 -11.20 -1.23
C VAL A 222 22.73 -10.39 -1.81
N LEU A 223 23.15 -10.73 -3.01
CA LEU A 223 24.21 -10.04 -3.73
C LEU A 223 23.63 -9.40 -4.98
N ILE A 224 24.03 -8.16 -5.26
CA ILE A 224 23.73 -7.48 -6.53
C ILE A 224 25.07 -7.08 -7.16
N ASP A 225 25.33 -7.59 -8.36
CA ASP A 225 26.63 -7.50 -9.04
C ASP A 225 27.81 -7.93 -8.13
N GLY A 226 27.60 -8.98 -7.33
CA GLY A 226 28.60 -9.53 -6.42
C GLY A 226 28.80 -8.73 -5.12
N VAL A 227 28.09 -7.63 -4.93
CA VAL A 227 28.11 -6.83 -3.69
C VAL A 227 26.99 -7.30 -2.77
N ASP A 228 27.33 -7.73 -1.55
CA ASP A 228 26.34 -8.08 -0.52
C ASP A 228 25.57 -6.82 -0.07
N VAL A 229 24.25 -6.85 -0.26
CA VAL A 229 23.37 -5.71 0.05
C VAL A 229 23.31 -5.42 1.55
N ALA A 230 23.60 -6.39 2.42
CA ALA A 230 23.62 -6.20 3.87
C ALA A 230 24.73 -5.25 4.32
N LEU A 231 25.82 -5.15 3.53
CA LEU A 231 26.95 -4.27 3.81
C LEU A 231 26.69 -2.82 3.39
N LEU A 232 25.67 -2.57 2.55
CA LEU A 232 25.36 -1.25 2.01
C LEU A 232 24.54 -0.41 2.98
N GLY A 233 24.61 0.92 2.82
CA GLY A 233 23.61 1.80 3.41
C GLY A 233 22.23 1.57 2.78
N THR A 234 21.15 1.68 3.56
CA THR A 234 19.78 1.43 3.04
C THR A 234 19.38 2.41 1.93
N HIS A 235 19.87 3.65 1.97
CA HIS A 235 19.66 4.61 0.88
C HIS A 235 20.57 4.29 -0.31
N ASP A 236 21.82 3.90 -0.08
CA ASP A 236 22.77 3.54 -1.15
C ASP A 236 22.24 2.37 -2.01
N LEU A 237 21.57 1.40 -1.37
CA LEU A 237 20.86 0.32 -2.06
C LEU A 237 19.59 0.81 -2.77
N ARG A 238 18.63 1.39 -2.03
CA ARG A 238 17.28 1.68 -2.54
C ARG A 238 17.26 2.77 -3.61
N SER A 239 18.23 3.68 -3.59
CA SER A 239 18.39 4.69 -4.64
C SER A 239 18.82 4.12 -5.99
N ARG A 240 19.10 2.81 -6.06
CA ARG A 240 19.55 2.09 -7.27
C ARG A 240 18.58 1.01 -7.74
N LEU A 241 17.43 0.89 -7.08
CA LEU A 241 16.40 -0.09 -7.37
C LEU A 241 15.11 0.64 -7.76
N THR A 242 14.39 0.09 -8.72
CA THR A 242 13.05 0.56 -9.08
C THR A 242 12.01 -0.39 -8.50
N VAL A 243 10.95 0.15 -7.91
CA VAL A 243 9.85 -0.66 -7.35
C VAL A 243 8.52 -0.22 -7.94
N LEU A 244 7.75 -1.17 -8.43
CA LEU A 244 6.35 -1.00 -8.83
C LEU A 244 5.47 -1.83 -7.89
N SER A 245 4.74 -1.14 -7.01
CA SER A 245 3.80 -1.78 -6.09
C SER A 245 2.42 -1.97 -6.73
N GLN A 246 1.63 -2.85 -6.11
CA GLN A 246 0.23 -3.09 -6.40
C GLN A 246 -0.62 -1.82 -6.26
N ASP A 247 -0.45 -1.12 -5.13
CA ASP A 247 -1.14 0.14 -4.84
C ASP A 247 -0.13 1.29 -4.91
N PRO A 248 -0.09 2.06 -6.01
CA PRO A 248 0.87 3.15 -6.16
C PRO A 248 0.45 4.35 -5.30
N PHE A 249 1.38 4.80 -4.46
CA PHE A 249 1.13 5.94 -3.58
C PHE A 249 1.60 7.27 -4.22
N PHE A 250 0.73 8.28 -4.13
CA PHE A 250 1.00 9.66 -4.55
C PHE A 250 0.75 10.61 -3.38
N PHE A 251 1.71 11.48 -3.11
CA PHE A 251 1.60 12.53 -2.11
C PHE A 251 0.66 13.62 -2.57
N SER A 252 -0.07 14.25 -1.63
CA SER A 252 -0.79 15.46 -1.96
C SER A 252 0.17 16.59 -2.35
N GLY A 253 -0.06 17.18 -3.52
CA GLY A 253 0.83 18.19 -4.10
C GLY A 253 0.84 18.13 -5.62
N LYS A 254 1.80 18.84 -6.23
CA LYS A 254 1.98 18.88 -7.68
C LYS A 254 2.27 17.49 -8.25
N LEU A 255 1.71 17.18 -9.43
CA LEU A 255 2.00 15.96 -10.17
C LEU A 255 3.50 15.87 -10.52
N ARG A 256 4.12 16.98 -10.94
CA ARG A 256 5.56 17.07 -11.22
C ARG A 256 6.41 16.51 -10.08
N ARG A 257 6.14 16.96 -8.85
CA ARG A 257 6.88 16.53 -7.64
C ARG A 257 6.61 15.06 -7.29
N ASN A 258 5.48 14.52 -7.69
CA ASN A 258 5.21 13.09 -7.53
C ASN A 258 5.94 12.24 -8.56
N LEU A 259 6.10 12.72 -9.80
CA LEU A 259 6.85 12.01 -10.84
C LEU A 259 8.36 12.11 -10.60
N ASP A 260 8.83 13.27 -10.18
CA ASP A 260 10.23 13.54 -9.85
C ASP A 260 10.36 14.25 -8.48
N PRO A 261 10.41 13.49 -7.38
CA PRO A 261 10.51 14.05 -6.02
C PRO A 261 11.82 14.80 -5.76
N CYS A 262 12.90 14.45 -6.47
CA CYS A 262 14.23 15.00 -6.28
C CYS A 262 14.51 16.18 -7.23
N SER A 263 13.63 16.46 -8.18
CA SER A 263 13.79 17.53 -9.19
C SER A 263 15.08 17.37 -9.99
N VAL A 264 15.43 16.13 -10.34
CA VAL A 264 16.62 15.77 -11.12
C VAL A 264 16.35 15.67 -12.62
N HIS A 265 15.07 15.60 -13.03
CA HIS A 265 14.65 15.45 -14.41
C HIS A 265 14.05 16.74 -14.97
N SER A 266 14.37 17.01 -16.23
CA SER A 266 13.77 18.07 -17.04
C SER A 266 12.31 17.76 -17.39
N ASP A 267 11.53 18.80 -17.68
CA ASP A 267 10.14 18.65 -18.12
C ASP A 267 10.03 17.78 -19.38
N ASP A 268 10.98 17.87 -20.31
CA ASP A 268 11.01 17.08 -21.54
C ASP A 268 11.17 15.58 -21.26
N GLU A 269 12.00 15.21 -20.28
CA GLU A 269 12.15 13.82 -19.84
C GLU A 269 10.86 13.30 -19.20
N ILE A 270 10.20 14.13 -18.38
CA ILE A 270 8.91 13.78 -17.76
C ILE A 270 7.83 13.61 -18.83
N TRP A 271 7.73 14.53 -19.80
CA TRP A 271 6.79 14.41 -20.90
C TRP A 271 7.07 13.18 -21.76
N THR A 272 8.33 12.86 -22.02
CA THR A 272 8.74 11.64 -22.74
C THR A 272 8.27 10.39 -21.99
N ALA A 273 8.43 10.34 -20.67
CA ALA A 273 7.92 9.24 -19.86
C ALA A 273 6.38 9.13 -19.93
N LEU A 274 5.67 10.27 -19.88
CA LEU A 274 4.20 10.30 -19.99
C LEU A 274 3.69 9.89 -21.38
N VAL A 275 4.41 10.20 -22.46
CA VAL A 275 4.10 9.71 -23.82
C VAL A 275 4.24 8.19 -23.87
N ARG A 276 5.33 7.65 -23.31
CA ARG A 276 5.60 6.21 -23.26
C ARG A 276 4.54 5.42 -22.48
N THR A 277 3.96 6.03 -21.46
CA THR A 277 2.85 5.44 -20.69
C THR A 277 1.46 5.83 -21.21
N GLN A 278 1.36 6.47 -22.38
CA GLN A 278 0.09 6.93 -22.99
C GLN A 278 -0.74 7.87 -22.10
N LEU A 279 -0.08 8.61 -21.20
CA LEU A 279 -0.72 9.58 -20.32
C LEU A 279 -0.54 11.02 -20.80
N PHE A 280 0.23 11.26 -21.87
CA PHE A 280 0.49 12.60 -22.39
C PHE A 280 -0.78 13.41 -22.58
N GLU A 281 -1.73 12.92 -23.39
CA GLU A 281 -2.98 13.64 -23.69
C GLU A 281 -3.79 13.93 -22.42
N LEU A 282 -3.84 12.96 -21.51
CA LEU A 282 -4.59 13.09 -20.26
C LEU A 282 -4.00 14.19 -19.38
N ILE A 283 -2.68 14.20 -19.19
CA ILE A 283 -2.01 15.20 -18.35
C ILE A 283 -1.97 16.55 -19.06
N HIS A 284 -1.76 16.59 -20.37
CA HIS A 284 -1.74 17.82 -21.16
C HIS A 284 -3.09 18.54 -21.17
N ALA A 285 -4.20 17.78 -21.09
CA ALA A 285 -5.55 18.34 -20.97
C ALA A 285 -5.87 18.93 -19.59
N LEU A 286 -5.06 18.68 -18.56
CA LEU A 286 -5.27 19.28 -17.25
C LEU A 286 -4.95 20.79 -17.27
N PRO A 287 -5.71 21.65 -16.57
CA PRO A 287 -5.52 23.10 -16.62
C PRO A 287 -4.11 23.59 -16.25
N GLN A 288 -3.44 22.86 -15.36
CA GLN A 288 -2.07 23.18 -14.90
C GLN A 288 -1.06 22.11 -15.33
N GLN A 289 -1.45 21.15 -16.18
CA GLN A 289 -0.57 20.09 -16.69
C GLN A 289 0.24 19.40 -15.57
N LEU A 290 1.58 19.42 -15.64
CA LEU A 290 2.48 18.88 -14.62
C LEU A 290 2.36 19.57 -13.25
N ASP A 291 1.92 20.82 -13.21
CA ASP A 291 1.70 21.57 -11.98
C ASP A 291 0.33 21.29 -11.34
N SER A 292 -0.51 20.46 -11.97
CA SER A 292 -1.82 20.07 -11.43
C SER A 292 -1.68 19.36 -10.09
N HIS A 293 -2.57 19.69 -9.16
CA HIS A 293 -2.54 19.15 -7.80
C HIS A 293 -3.27 17.81 -7.66
N ILE A 294 -2.60 16.86 -7.01
CA ILE A 294 -3.14 15.56 -6.59
C ILE A 294 -3.51 15.64 -5.11
N THR A 295 -4.63 15.02 -4.72
CA THR A 295 -5.07 14.92 -3.32
C THR A 295 -5.46 13.48 -2.98
N HIS A 296 -5.18 13.04 -1.76
CA HIS A 296 -5.45 11.66 -1.32
C HIS A 296 -6.94 11.28 -1.29
N THR A 297 -7.85 12.25 -1.13
CA THR A 297 -9.28 12.02 -0.93
C THR A 297 -10.12 12.14 -2.21
N GLY A 298 -9.49 12.29 -3.38
CA GLY A 298 -10.20 12.46 -4.64
C GLY A 298 -9.29 12.81 -5.81
N THR A 299 -8.40 11.90 -6.18
CA THR A 299 -7.65 12.04 -7.44
C THR A 299 -8.60 11.86 -8.62
N PRO A 300 -8.50 12.67 -9.70
CA PRO A 300 -9.31 12.46 -10.91
C PRO A 300 -8.89 11.20 -11.69
N PHE A 301 -7.79 10.55 -11.29
CA PHE A 301 -7.23 9.39 -11.97
C PHE A 301 -7.88 8.08 -11.52
N SER A 302 -8.13 7.20 -12.48
CA SER A 302 -8.49 5.80 -12.22
C SER A 302 -7.31 5.02 -11.62
N ALA A 303 -7.58 3.84 -11.05
CA ALA A 303 -6.52 2.95 -10.54
C ALA A 303 -5.48 2.61 -11.62
N GLY A 304 -5.92 2.30 -12.85
CA GLY A 304 -5.03 2.04 -13.98
C GLY A 304 -4.19 3.26 -14.39
N GLN A 305 -4.76 4.47 -14.34
CA GLN A 305 -4.01 5.69 -14.63
C GLN A 305 -2.96 6.01 -13.55
N LEU A 306 -3.29 5.77 -12.28
CA LEU A 306 -2.32 5.88 -11.19
C LEU A 306 -1.18 4.87 -11.37
N GLN A 307 -1.48 3.66 -11.87
CA GLN A 307 -0.46 2.67 -12.17
C GLN A 307 0.44 3.10 -13.33
N LEU A 308 -0.13 3.64 -14.41
CA LEU A 308 0.64 4.19 -15.53
C LEU A 308 1.50 5.39 -15.09
N LEU A 309 1.02 6.23 -14.15
CA LEU A 309 1.83 7.30 -13.56
C LEU A 309 2.99 6.74 -12.72
N SER A 310 2.74 5.67 -11.97
CA SER A 310 3.78 4.96 -11.21
C SER A 310 4.84 4.35 -12.15
N LEU A 311 4.39 3.80 -13.27
CA LEU A 311 5.25 3.30 -14.32
C LEU A 311 6.07 4.41 -14.96
N ALA A 312 5.49 5.59 -15.22
CA ALA A 312 6.22 6.75 -15.71
C ALA A 312 7.32 7.18 -14.74
N ARG A 313 7.04 7.19 -13.43
CA ARG A 313 8.04 7.43 -12.36
C ARG A 313 9.17 6.40 -12.42
N ALA A 314 8.85 5.12 -12.60
CA ALA A 314 9.83 4.05 -12.72
C ALA A 314 10.70 4.14 -13.98
N MET A 315 10.14 4.64 -15.09
CA MET A 315 10.89 4.89 -16.34
C MET A 315 11.89 6.03 -16.21
N LEU A 316 11.61 7.03 -15.37
CA LEU A 316 12.52 8.17 -15.16
C LEU A 316 13.79 7.74 -14.42
N SER A 317 13.68 6.78 -13.50
CA SER A 317 14.81 6.33 -12.69
C SER A 317 15.77 5.37 -13.39
N ASP A 318 15.34 4.71 -14.47
CA ASP A 318 16.15 3.85 -15.37
C ASP A 318 17.19 2.93 -14.69
N HIS A 319 16.79 2.27 -13.59
CA HIS A 319 17.68 1.36 -12.86
C HIS A 319 17.78 -0.03 -13.51
N ARG A 320 18.92 -0.70 -13.31
CA ARG A 320 19.19 -2.05 -13.84
C ARG A 320 18.39 -3.17 -13.17
N VAL A 321 17.86 -2.94 -11.97
CA VAL A 321 17.08 -3.93 -11.23
C VAL A 321 15.71 -3.34 -10.91
N VAL A 322 14.66 -4.02 -11.37
CA VAL A 322 13.28 -3.59 -11.22
C VAL A 322 12.49 -4.68 -10.49
N LEU A 323 11.86 -4.29 -9.39
CA LEU A 323 11.02 -5.15 -8.57
C LEU A 323 9.56 -4.78 -8.80
N MET A 324 8.73 -5.76 -9.16
CA MET A 324 7.31 -5.54 -9.43
C MET A 324 6.50 -6.46 -8.52
N ASP A 325 5.67 -5.89 -7.66
CA ASP A 325 4.79 -6.64 -6.76
C ASP A 325 3.35 -6.39 -7.19
N GLU A 326 2.81 -7.30 -8.01
CA GLU A 326 1.44 -7.25 -8.54
C GLU A 326 1.00 -5.91 -9.14
N PRO A 327 1.77 -5.32 -10.08
CA PRO A 327 1.48 -3.98 -10.58
C PRO A 327 0.12 -3.84 -11.28
N THR A 328 -0.57 -4.92 -11.65
CA THR A 328 -1.81 -4.83 -12.46
C THR A 328 -3.02 -5.53 -11.84
N ALA A 329 -3.01 -5.77 -10.52
CA ALA A 329 -4.09 -6.47 -9.83
C ALA A 329 -5.45 -5.75 -9.87
N SER A 330 -5.46 -4.42 -9.84
CA SER A 330 -6.68 -3.59 -9.78
C SER A 330 -6.98 -2.85 -11.08
N VAL A 331 -6.51 -3.37 -12.22
CA VAL A 331 -6.51 -2.68 -13.51
C VAL A 331 -7.31 -3.48 -14.53
N ASP A 332 -8.08 -2.78 -15.38
CA ASP A 332 -8.83 -3.41 -16.48
C ASP A 332 -7.88 -4.05 -17.52
N ALA A 333 -8.39 -5.03 -18.28
CA ALA A 333 -7.57 -5.80 -19.23
C ALA A 333 -6.90 -4.94 -20.31
N MET A 334 -7.56 -3.88 -20.78
CA MET A 334 -7.00 -2.98 -21.79
C MET A 334 -5.80 -2.21 -21.22
N THR A 335 -5.96 -1.61 -20.04
CA THR A 335 -4.89 -0.86 -19.37
C THR A 335 -3.77 -1.79 -18.92
N ASP A 336 -4.06 -3.01 -18.48
CA ASP A 336 -3.06 -4.04 -18.16
C ASP A 336 -2.19 -4.37 -19.38
N ALA A 337 -2.79 -4.59 -20.55
CA ALA A 337 -2.03 -4.81 -21.80
C ALA A 337 -1.11 -3.63 -22.15
N LEU A 338 -1.55 -2.39 -21.90
CA LEU A 338 -0.72 -1.20 -22.07
C LEU A 338 0.47 -1.18 -21.11
N ILE A 339 0.24 -1.49 -19.83
CA ILE A 339 1.27 -1.57 -18.79
C ILE A 339 2.30 -2.64 -19.15
N GLN A 340 1.85 -3.86 -19.50
CA GLN A 340 2.74 -4.96 -19.87
C GLN A 340 3.57 -4.62 -21.10
N ARG A 341 2.97 -4.00 -22.13
CA ARG A 341 3.71 -3.53 -23.31
C ARG A 341 4.77 -2.51 -22.95
N ALA A 342 4.42 -1.52 -22.12
CA ALA A 342 5.34 -0.49 -21.68
C ALA A 342 6.50 -1.08 -20.85
N ILE A 343 6.21 -2.01 -19.93
CA ILE A 343 7.22 -2.76 -19.17
C ILE A 343 8.16 -3.51 -20.11
N ARG A 344 7.61 -4.23 -21.09
CA ARG A 344 8.40 -5.04 -22.03
C ARG A 344 9.37 -4.21 -22.85
N VAL A 345 8.93 -3.04 -23.33
CA VAL A 345 9.73 -2.14 -24.17
C VAL A 345 10.76 -1.38 -23.35
N HIS A 346 10.39 -0.84 -22.20
CA HIS A 346 11.29 0.02 -21.42
C HIS A 346 12.31 -0.74 -20.60
N PHE A 347 11.91 -1.84 -19.98
CA PHE A 347 12.79 -2.65 -19.12
C PHE A 347 13.37 -3.85 -19.88
N GLN A 348 13.70 -3.68 -21.17
CA GLN A 348 14.31 -4.75 -21.96
C GLN A 348 15.74 -5.07 -21.50
N ALA A 349 16.50 -4.05 -21.10
CA ALA A 349 17.89 -4.18 -20.66
C ALA A 349 18.06 -4.23 -19.13
N ALA A 350 16.95 -4.29 -18.38
CA ALA A 350 16.94 -4.34 -16.93
C ALA A 350 16.53 -5.74 -16.47
N THR A 351 17.12 -6.19 -15.36
CA THR A 351 16.70 -7.40 -14.67
C THR A 351 15.39 -7.12 -13.96
N VAL A 352 14.34 -7.90 -14.28
CA VAL A 352 13.00 -7.71 -13.72
C VAL A 352 12.63 -8.89 -12.85
N ILE A 353 12.26 -8.63 -11.60
CA ILE A 353 11.69 -9.63 -10.69
C ILE A 353 10.24 -9.24 -10.48
N GLN A 354 9.33 -10.01 -11.06
CA GLN A 354 7.89 -9.73 -11.05
C GLN A 354 7.14 -10.79 -10.27
N ILE A 355 6.48 -10.38 -9.19
CA ILE A 355 5.49 -11.19 -8.49
C ILE A 355 4.14 -10.93 -9.15
N SER A 356 3.42 -12.00 -9.48
CA SER A 356 2.07 -11.86 -10.00
C SER A 356 1.18 -13.02 -9.60
N HIS A 357 -0.08 -12.69 -9.33
CA HIS A 357 -1.17 -13.66 -9.26
C HIS A 357 -1.87 -13.87 -10.62
N ARG A 358 -1.57 -13.03 -11.61
CA ARG A 358 -2.13 -13.13 -12.98
C ARG A 358 -1.14 -13.87 -13.86
N LEU A 359 -1.48 -15.11 -14.19
CA LEU A 359 -0.59 -16.00 -14.92
C LEU A 359 -0.28 -15.46 -16.33
N ASP A 360 -1.21 -14.74 -16.96
CA ASP A 360 -1.02 -14.12 -18.29
C ASP A 360 0.21 -13.20 -18.34
N THR A 361 0.46 -12.50 -17.23
CA THR A 361 1.58 -11.55 -17.12
C THR A 361 2.93 -12.24 -16.89
N VAL A 362 2.91 -13.50 -16.45
CA VAL A 362 4.11 -14.26 -16.07
C VAL A 362 4.59 -15.17 -17.19
N VAL A 363 3.70 -15.58 -18.11
CA VAL A 363 4.09 -16.42 -19.27
C VAL A 363 5.12 -15.72 -20.17
N ASP A 364 5.13 -14.39 -20.21
CA ASP A 364 6.13 -13.60 -20.95
C ASP A 364 7.51 -13.48 -20.25
N SER A 365 7.69 -14.13 -19.09
CA SER A 365 8.96 -14.15 -18.35
C SER A 365 9.94 -15.18 -18.95
N ASP A 366 11.24 -14.88 -18.90
CA ASP A 366 12.28 -15.81 -19.35
C ASP A 366 12.32 -17.08 -18.48
N ARG A 367 12.04 -16.90 -17.17
CA ARG A 367 11.98 -17.98 -16.20
C ARG A 367 10.92 -17.72 -15.13
N ILE A 368 10.32 -18.79 -14.66
CA ILE A 368 9.31 -18.79 -13.60
C ILE A 368 9.90 -19.47 -12.37
N ILE A 369 9.64 -18.90 -11.20
CA ILE A 369 9.88 -19.47 -9.89
C ILE A 369 8.52 -19.71 -9.23
N VAL A 370 8.21 -20.98 -8.96
CA VAL A 370 7.01 -21.36 -8.22
C VAL A 370 7.37 -21.49 -6.75
N MET A 371 6.64 -20.79 -5.90
CA MET A 371 6.77 -20.85 -4.46
C MET A 371 5.58 -21.56 -3.81
N ASP A 372 5.88 -22.35 -2.79
CA ASP A 372 4.90 -22.90 -1.87
C ASP A 372 5.46 -22.92 -0.44
N ASN A 373 4.62 -22.53 0.54
CA ASN A 373 4.96 -22.53 1.96
C ASN A 373 6.35 -21.91 2.30
N GLY A 374 6.69 -20.79 1.67
CA GLY A 374 7.93 -20.06 1.91
C GLY A 374 9.17 -20.65 1.22
N ARG A 375 9.02 -21.69 0.40
CA ARG A 375 10.10 -22.37 -0.31
C ARG A 375 9.90 -22.32 -1.82
N ILE A 376 10.99 -22.46 -2.56
CA ILE A 376 10.95 -22.67 -4.00
C ILE A 376 10.68 -24.16 -4.25
N VAL A 377 9.63 -24.46 -4.99
CA VAL A 377 9.25 -25.83 -5.35
C VAL A 377 9.61 -26.17 -6.78
N GLU A 378 9.53 -25.20 -7.70
CA GLU A 378 9.84 -25.40 -9.12
C GLU A 378 10.49 -24.15 -9.69
N GLN A 379 11.40 -24.35 -10.65
CA GLN A 379 11.98 -23.28 -11.46
C GLN A 379 12.22 -23.77 -12.87
N GLY A 380 11.89 -22.94 -13.86
CA GLY A 380 12.12 -23.28 -15.25
C GLY A 380 11.52 -22.27 -16.21
N SER A 381 11.74 -22.48 -17.50
CA SER A 381 11.04 -21.69 -18.52
C SER A 381 9.54 -21.98 -18.47
N PRO A 382 8.66 -21.01 -18.82
CA PRO A 382 7.23 -21.24 -18.86
C PRO A 382 6.84 -22.46 -19.72
N THR A 383 7.49 -22.64 -20.87
CA THR A 383 7.22 -23.74 -21.79
C THR A 383 7.56 -25.11 -21.20
N THR A 384 8.71 -25.21 -20.50
CA THR A 384 9.11 -26.45 -19.82
C THR A 384 8.13 -26.81 -18.70
N LEU A 385 7.74 -25.83 -17.88
CA LEU A 385 6.82 -26.05 -16.75
C LEU A 385 5.39 -26.35 -17.18
N LEU A 386 4.96 -25.90 -18.37
CA LEU A 386 3.64 -26.21 -18.94
C LEU A 386 3.58 -27.59 -19.63
N GLN A 387 4.72 -28.10 -20.10
CA GLN A 387 4.78 -29.44 -20.71
C GLN A 387 4.66 -30.55 -19.67
N ASP A 388 5.08 -30.28 -18.43
CA ASP A 388 4.96 -31.23 -17.34
C ASP A 388 3.58 -31.10 -16.66
N THR A 389 2.71 -32.07 -16.87
CA THR A 389 1.36 -32.08 -16.27
C THR A 389 1.37 -32.34 -14.76
N ALA A 390 2.50 -32.79 -14.20
CA ALA A 390 2.69 -32.95 -12.75
C ALA A 390 3.17 -31.65 -12.08
N SER A 391 3.57 -30.64 -12.87
CA SER A 391 4.02 -29.34 -12.40
C SER A 391 2.93 -28.59 -11.64
N LEU A 392 3.28 -28.01 -10.51
CA LEU A 392 2.43 -27.07 -9.77
C LEU A 392 2.12 -25.84 -10.62
N PHE A 393 3.06 -25.40 -11.46
CA PHE A 393 2.78 -24.32 -12.42
C PHE A 393 1.66 -24.71 -13.40
N TYR A 394 1.71 -25.92 -13.96
CA TYR A 394 0.64 -26.42 -14.84
C TYR A 394 -0.70 -26.44 -14.12
N GLY A 395 -0.74 -26.93 -12.87
CA GLY A 395 -1.94 -26.90 -12.04
C GLY A 395 -2.50 -25.50 -11.79
N LEU A 396 -1.62 -24.52 -11.51
CA LEU A 396 -2.01 -23.11 -11.34
C LEU A 396 -2.58 -22.54 -12.63
N VAL A 397 -1.97 -22.80 -13.78
CA VAL A 397 -2.45 -22.34 -15.10
C VAL A 397 -3.79 -22.99 -15.43
N HIS A 398 -3.97 -24.28 -15.15
CA HIS A 398 -5.24 -24.94 -15.37
C HIS A 398 -6.36 -24.40 -14.45
N GLN A 399 -6.02 -24.01 -13.22
CA GLN A 399 -6.99 -23.52 -12.25
C GLN A 399 -7.37 -22.04 -12.46
N PHE A 400 -6.43 -21.20 -12.87
CA PHE A 400 -6.58 -19.74 -12.89
C PHE A 400 -6.36 -19.11 -14.28
N GLY A 401 -5.83 -19.85 -15.25
CA GLY A 401 -5.41 -19.37 -16.57
C GLY A 401 -6.26 -19.91 -17.72
N ALA A 402 -7.59 -19.86 -17.61
CA ALA A 402 -8.50 -20.36 -18.64
C ALA A 402 -8.25 -19.75 -20.05
N GLU A 403 -7.77 -18.51 -20.13
CA GLU A 403 -7.41 -17.85 -21.40
C GLU A 403 -6.05 -18.32 -21.96
N LEU A 404 -5.10 -18.71 -21.10
CA LEU A 404 -3.77 -19.19 -21.52
C LEU A 404 -3.83 -20.56 -22.20
N ILE A 405 -4.70 -21.43 -21.71
CA ILE A 405 -4.89 -22.79 -22.27
C ILE A 405 -5.35 -22.66 -23.72
N HIS A 406 -6.37 -21.83 -23.98
CA HIS A 406 -6.85 -21.58 -25.34
C HIS A 406 -5.80 -20.95 -26.26
N ARG A 407 -4.91 -20.11 -25.73
CA ARG A 407 -3.82 -19.49 -26.50
C ARG A 407 -2.73 -20.50 -26.87
N SER A 408 -2.36 -21.37 -25.93
CA SER A 408 -1.40 -22.45 -26.15
C SER A 408 -1.93 -23.54 -27.10
N GLU A 409 -3.22 -23.87 -27.03
CA GLU A 409 -3.89 -24.79 -27.94
C GLU A 409 -3.97 -24.20 -29.36
N ALA A 410 -4.26 -22.90 -29.50
CA ALA A 410 -4.31 -22.23 -30.79
C ALA A 410 -2.92 -22.09 -31.45
N GLU A 411 -1.86 -21.90 -30.66
CA GLU A 411 -0.47 -21.92 -31.14
C GLU A 411 -0.01 -23.34 -31.54
N ALA A 412 -0.43 -24.38 -30.80
CA ALA A 412 -0.15 -25.78 -31.13
C ALA A 412 -0.89 -26.27 -32.38
N VAL A 413 -2.06 -25.70 -32.68
CA VAL A 413 -2.87 -26.02 -33.89
C VAL A 413 -2.45 -25.18 -35.12
N GLY A 414 -1.54 -24.21 -34.96
CA GLY A 414 -1.04 -23.39 -36.07
C GLY A 414 -2.08 -22.44 -36.69
N GLU A 415 -3.16 -22.13 -35.97
CA GLU A 415 -4.29 -21.34 -36.50
C GLU A 415 -4.21 -19.83 -36.20
N TYR A 416 -3.18 -19.35 -35.50
CA TYR A 416 -3.00 -17.91 -35.26
C TYR A 416 -2.36 -17.20 -36.46
N THR A 417 -3.18 -16.86 -37.46
CA THR A 417 -2.86 -15.75 -38.36
C THR A 417 -3.00 -14.46 -37.56
N GLY A 418 -1.87 -13.77 -37.36
CA GLY A 418 -1.80 -12.54 -36.57
C GLY A 418 -2.92 -11.58 -36.92
N HIS A 419 -3.61 -11.07 -35.91
CA HIS A 419 -4.55 -9.95 -36.08
C HIS A 419 -3.81 -8.82 -36.82
N PRO A 420 -4.30 -8.36 -38.00
CA PRO A 420 -3.73 -7.20 -38.64
C PRO A 420 -4.00 -5.99 -37.74
N ALA A 421 -2.98 -5.16 -37.56
CA ALA A 421 -3.15 -3.84 -36.98
C ALA A 421 -4.26 -3.10 -37.75
N VAL A 422 -5.34 -2.75 -37.05
CA VAL A 422 -6.35 -1.85 -37.59
C VAL A 422 -5.71 -0.46 -37.64
N ILE A 423 -5.27 -0.08 -38.84
CA ILE A 423 -4.96 1.29 -39.20
C ILE A 423 -5.97 1.66 -40.29
N ASP A 424 -6.81 2.65 -40.01
CA ASP A 424 -7.73 3.35 -40.92
C ASP A 424 -8.56 2.49 -41.90
N GLY A 425 -9.63 1.90 -41.38
CA GLY A 425 -10.97 1.95 -42.00
C GLY A 425 -11.18 1.52 -43.47
N THR A 426 -10.24 0.85 -44.14
CA THR A 426 -10.41 0.39 -45.52
C THR A 426 -9.75 -0.98 -45.75
N PRO A 427 -10.48 -1.96 -46.34
CA PRO A 427 -9.91 -3.29 -46.59
C PRO A 427 -9.07 -3.30 -47.86
N VAL A 428 -7.78 -3.61 -47.72
CA VAL A 428 -6.89 -3.95 -48.85
C VAL A 428 -7.10 -5.44 -49.18
N LYS A 429 -7.60 -5.73 -50.38
CA LYS A 429 -7.67 -7.09 -50.93
C LYS A 429 -6.26 -7.55 -51.32
N SER A 430 -5.80 -8.67 -50.79
CA SER A 430 -4.60 -9.37 -51.26
C SER A 430 -4.92 -10.18 -52.53
N THR A 431 -4.33 -9.79 -53.65
CA THR A 431 -4.15 -10.68 -54.81
C THR A 431 -2.84 -11.44 -54.65
N GLN A 432 -2.99 -12.77 -54.61
CA GLN A 432 -2.05 -13.90 -54.85
C GLN A 432 -0.61 -13.79 -54.37
#